data_AF-A0A7S1YEN9-F1
#
_entry.id   AF-A0A7S1YEN9-F1
#
_cell.length_a   1.000
_cell.length_b   1.000
_cell.length_c   1.000
_cell.angle_alpha   90.00
_cell.angle_beta   90.00
_cell.angle_gamma   90.00
#
_symmetry.space_group_name_H-M   'P 1'
#
loop_
_entity.id
_entity.type
_entity.pdbx_description
1 polymer ?
#
loop_
_entity_poly.entity_id
_entity_poly.type
_entity_poly.pdbx_seq_one_letter_code
_entity_poly.pdbx_strand_id
1 'polypeptide(L)'
;MKINVTNDHCSTFGFVGKDRNKWQGGVLSETDGCIYAIPADGKHVLRMDTKPGLTEEQQAKAIQLLGDLPPRKDKWQGAFIGKDGAMYAIPEGGYRILKVTPAPSSSSSGEEEDAEDQVKIEML
;
A
#
# COMPACT_ATOMS: atom_id res chain seq x y z
N MET A 1 -11.25 -8.11 -1.68
CA MET A 1 -12.39 -8.86 -2.26
C MET A 1 -13.05 -7.94 -3.26
N LYS A 2 -13.32 -8.42 -4.48
CA LYS A 2 -14.07 -7.72 -5.51
C LYS A 2 -15.50 -8.27 -5.48
N ILE A 3 -16.49 -7.40 -5.34
CA ILE A 3 -17.91 -7.78 -5.30
C ILE A 3 -18.57 -7.16 -6.52
N ASN A 4 -19.18 -7.99 -7.36
CA ASN A 4 -20.06 -7.52 -8.41
C ASN A 4 -21.52 -7.69 -7.95
N VAL A 5 -22.15 -6.55 -7.65
CA VAL A 5 -23.53 -6.51 -7.13
C VAL A 5 -24.60 -6.71 -8.20
N THR A 6 -24.24 -6.74 -9.49
CA THR A 6 -25.22 -6.95 -10.57
C THR A 6 -25.38 -8.42 -10.94
N ASN A 7 -24.51 -9.31 -10.45
CA ASN A 7 -24.56 -10.74 -10.75
C ASN A 7 -24.15 -11.63 -9.56
N ASP A 8 -24.20 -11.09 -8.33
CA ASP A 8 -23.88 -11.78 -7.07
C ASP A 8 -22.54 -12.54 -7.07
N HIS A 9 -21.58 -12.12 -7.89
CA HIS A 9 -20.28 -12.77 -8.00
C HIS A 9 -19.24 -12.05 -7.14
N CYS A 10 -18.46 -12.83 -6.38
CA CYS A 10 -17.29 -12.32 -5.67
C CYS A 10 -16.00 -13.03 -6.10
N SER A 11 -14.90 -12.27 -6.08
CA SER A 11 -13.57 -12.82 -6.32
C SER A 11 -12.53 -12.16 -5.41
N THR A 12 -11.35 -12.76 -5.34
CA THR A 12 -10.20 -12.14 -4.66
C THR A 12 -9.55 -11.10 -5.58
N PHE A 13 -8.83 -10.15 -4.95
CA PHE A 13 -8.01 -9.17 -5.64
C PHE A 13 -6.60 -9.30 -5.09
N GLY A 14 -5.77 -10.09 -5.78
CA GLY A 14 -4.43 -10.47 -5.34
C GLY A 14 -4.37 -11.51 -4.22
N PHE A 15 -3.15 -11.95 -3.93
CA PHE A 15 -2.80 -12.82 -2.81
C PHE A 15 -1.56 -12.28 -2.11
N VAL A 16 -1.66 -12.07 -0.80
CA VAL A 16 -0.62 -11.39 0.00
C VAL A 16 -0.18 -12.24 1.19
N GLY A 17 -0.23 -13.57 1.05
CA GLY A 17 0.15 -14.53 2.08
C GLY A 17 -0.96 -14.88 3.07
N LYS A 18 -0.70 -15.90 3.91
CA LYS A 18 -1.69 -16.53 4.81
C LYS A 18 -1.72 -15.96 6.23
N ASP A 19 -0.76 -15.11 6.59
CA ASP A 19 -0.71 -14.54 7.93
C ASP A 19 -1.91 -13.63 8.21
N ARG A 20 -2.26 -13.47 9.49
CA ARG A 20 -3.41 -12.69 9.97
C ARG A 20 -2.93 -11.34 10.53
N ASN A 21 -3.85 -10.39 10.67
CA ASN A 21 -3.60 -9.06 11.25
C ASN A 21 -2.42 -8.29 10.61
N LYS A 22 -2.13 -8.55 9.33
CA LYS A 22 -0.94 -8.01 8.66
C LYS A 22 -0.96 -6.49 8.56
N TRP A 23 -2.12 -5.89 8.29
CA TRP A 23 -2.27 -4.44 8.09
C TRP A 23 -3.42 -3.88 8.91
N GLN A 24 -3.29 -2.62 9.31
CA GLN A 24 -4.33 -1.82 9.95
C GLN A 24 -4.59 -0.56 9.11
N GLY A 25 -5.82 -0.43 8.63
CA GLY A 25 -6.24 0.67 7.79
C GLY A 25 -5.65 0.64 6.37
N GLY A 26 -6.10 1.60 5.57
CA GLY A 26 -5.61 1.86 4.22
C GLY A 26 -5.80 3.33 3.90
N VAL A 27 -4.83 3.91 3.20
CA VAL A 27 -4.81 5.34 2.86
C VAL A 27 -4.71 5.48 1.35
N LEU A 28 -5.62 6.23 0.75
CA LEU A 28 -5.59 6.55 -0.68
C LEU A 28 -4.62 7.70 -0.92
N SER A 29 -3.57 7.45 -1.70
CA SER A 29 -2.62 8.47 -2.12
C SER A 29 -3.20 9.29 -3.27
N GLU A 30 -3.24 10.61 -3.12
CA GLU A 30 -3.60 11.54 -4.21
C GLU A 30 -2.48 11.66 -5.26
N THR A 31 -1.26 11.24 -4.93
CA THR A 31 -0.07 11.37 -5.79
C THR A 31 -0.08 10.36 -6.93
N ASP A 32 -0.30 9.07 -6.62
CA ASP A 32 -0.26 7.97 -7.59
C ASP A 32 -1.61 7.25 -7.77
N GLY A 33 -2.62 7.62 -6.97
CA GLY A 33 -3.95 7.03 -6.99
C GLY A 33 -4.01 5.62 -6.39
N CYS A 34 -2.96 5.18 -5.69
CA CYS A 34 -2.91 3.85 -5.07
C CYS A 34 -3.32 3.88 -3.60
N ILE A 35 -3.82 2.74 -3.11
CA ILE A 35 -4.11 2.54 -1.69
C ILE A 35 -2.89 1.92 -1.02
N TYR A 36 -2.48 2.49 0.10
CA TYR A 36 -1.39 2.00 0.94
C TYR A 36 -1.93 1.50 2.28
N ALA A 37 -1.70 0.24 2.60
CA ALA A 37 -2.05 -0.34 3.89
C ALA A 37 -0.81 -0.43 4.79
N ILE A 38 -0.97 0.03 6.03
CA ILE A 38 0.12 0.13 7.01
C ILE A 38 0.23 -1.18 7.80
N PRO A 39 1.44 -1.74 7.96
CA PRO A 39 1.58 -3.05 8.57
C PRO A 39 1.42 -3.01 10.10
N ALA A 40 0.45 -3.74 10.64
CA ALA A 40 0.34 -3.99 12.08
C ALA A 40 1.28 -5.13 12.49
N ASP A 41 1.00 -6.36 12.05
CA ASP A 41 1.88 -7.53 12.24
C ASP A 41 2.72 -7.85 11.00
N GLY A 42 2.36 -7.29 9.84
CA GLY A 42 3.06 -7.50 8.58
C GLY A 42 4.47 -6.93 8.57
N LYS A 43 5.28 -7.36 7.60
CA LYS A 43 6.66 -6.89 7.41
C LYS A 43 6.81 -5.86 6.30
N HIS A 44 5.74 -5.57 5.57
CA HIS A 44 5.80 -4.75 4.37
C HIS A 44 4.62 -3.79 4.34
N VAL A 45 4.81 -2.59 3.80
CA VAL A 45 3.71 -1.72 3.39
C VAL A 45 3.06 -2.35 2.17
N LEU A 46 1.74 -2.45 2.15
CA LEU A 46 1.01 -2.98 1.00
C LEU A 46 0.57 -1.80 0.12
N ARG A 47 1.01 -1.75 -1.13
CA ARG A 47 0.51 -0.80 -2.14
C ARG A 47 -0.42 -1.52 -3.11
N MET A 48 -1.55 -0.89 -3.41
CA MET A 48 -2.60 -1.46 -4.25
C MET A 48 -3.06 -0.46 -5.31
N ASP A 49 -2.83 -0.76 -6.58
CA ASP A 49 -3.50 -0.07 -7.69
C ASP A 49 -4.92 -0.65 -7.84
N THR A 50 -5.92 0.22 -7.72
CA THR A 50 -7.34 -0.15 -7.80
C THR A 50 -8.05 0.48 -8.98
N LYS A 51 -7.30 0.98 -9.98
CA LYS A 51 -7.88 1.54 -11.20
C LYS A 51 -8.83 0.54 -11.87
N PRO A 52 -9.98 1.00 -12.39
CA PRO A 52 -10.87 0.13 -13.15
C PRO A 52 -10.21 -0.29 -14.47
N GLY A 53 -10.51 -1.50 -14.93
CA GLY A 53 -10.10 -1.97 -16.25
C GLY A 53 -8.65 -2.41 -16.40
N LEU A 54 -7.94 -2.73 -15.30
CA LEU A 54 -6.61 -3.33 -15.36
C LEU A 54 -6.64 -4.63 -16.18
N THR A 55 -5.64 -4.80 -17.04
CA THR A 55 -5.39 -6.08 -17.73
C THR A 55 -4.94 -7.15 -16.74
N GLU A 56 -4.95 -8.43 -17.13
CA GLU A 56 -4.46 -9.52 -16.25
C GLU A 56 -2.98 -9.30 -15.83
N GLU A 57 -2.14 -8.82 -16.74
CA GLU A 57 -0.75 -8.49 -16.47
C GLU A 57 -0.62 -7.34 -15.48
N GLN A 58 -1.40 -6.27 -15.67
CA GLN A 58 -1.43 -5.14 -14.74
C GLN A 58 -1.97 -5.55 -13.37
N GLN A 59 -2.95 -6.46 -13.34
CA GLN A 59 -3.52 -6.97 -12.09
C GLN A 59 -2.50 -7.79 -11.28
N ALA A 60 -1.56 -8.48 -11.95
CA ALA A 60 -0.47 -9.18 -11.28
C ALA A 60 0.51 -8.19 -10.60
N LYS A 61 0.71 -7.01 -11.18
CA LYS A 61 1.55 -5.93 -10.64
C LYS A 61 0.79 -4.94 -9.75
N ALA A 62 -0.54 -5.04 -9.69
CA ALA A 62 -1.38 -4.10 -8.94
C ALA A 62 -1.20 -4.20 -7.42
N ILE A 63 -0.61 -5.29 -6.93
CA ILE A 63 -0.43 -5.57 -5.51
C ILE A 63 1.05 -5.72 -5.22
N GLN A 64 1.58 -4.82 -4.38
CA GLN A 64 3.01 -4.72 -4.12
C GLN A 64 3.26 -4.72 -2.61
N LEU A 65 4.31 -5.45 -2.20
CA LEU A 65 4.78 -5.50 -0.82
C LEU A 65 6.10 -4.74 -0.75
N LEU A 66 6.07 -3.57 -0.10
CA LEU A 66 7.14 -2.60 -0.15
C LEU A 66 7.89 -2.49 1.19
N GLY A 67 9.21 -2.40 1.09
CA GLY A 67 10.15 -2.23 2.20
C GLY A 67 10.24 -3.42 3.15
N ASP A 68 11.26 -3.44 4.01
CA ASP A 68 11.45 -4.48 5.03
C ASP A 68 11.35 -3.87 6.43
N LEU A 69 10.23 -4.13 7.10
CA LEU A 69 9.91 -3.56 8.41
C LEU A 69 10.10 -4.59 9.53
N PRO A 70 10.36 -4.13 10.78
CA PRO A 70 10.64 -5.02 11.90
C PRO A 70 9.53 -6.07 12.10
N PRO A 71 9.89 -7.34 12.39
CA PRO A 71 8.93 -8.43 12.63
C PRO A 71 8.33 -8.35 14.03
N ARG A 72 7.73 -7.21 14.36
CA ARG A 72 7.01 -6.95 15.61
C ARG A 72 5.52 -6.88 15.33
N LYS A 73 4.70 -7.24 16.32
CA LYS A 73 3.24 -7.09 16.26
C LYS A 73 2.79 -5.68 16.65
N ASP A 74 1.58 -5.32 16.23
CA ASP A 74 0.86 -4.10 16.62
C ASP A 74 1.76 -2.84 16.55
N LYS A 75 2.44 -2.66 15.40
CA LYS A 75 3.45 -1.60 15.26
C LYS A 75 2.81 -0.21 15.13
N TRP A 76 1.82 -0.07 14.26
CA TRP A 76 1.17 1.20 13.95
C TRP A 76 -0.33 1.01 13.82
N GLN A 77 -1.10 1.98 14.32
CA GLN A 77 -2.58 1.94 14.35
C GLN A 77 -3.23 2.33 13.00
N GLY A 78 -2.42 2.61 11.99
CA GLY A 78 -2.83 3.19 10.71
C GLY A 78 -1.95 4.40 10.33
N ALA A 79 -2.29 5.07 9.23
CA ALA A 79 -1.63 6.29 8.79
C ALA A 79 -2.61 7.35 8.29
N PHE A 80 -2.10 8.59 8.20
CA PHE A 80 -2.83 9.74 7.69
C PHE A 80 -1.94 10.55 6.76
N ILE A 81 -2.55 11.20 5.78
CA ILE A 81 -1.85 12.02 4.79
C ILE A 81 -1.45 13.35 5.43
N GLY A 82 -0.15 13.64 5.39
CA GLY A 82 0.40 14.94 5.73
C GLY A 82 0.25 15.94 4.58
N LYS A 83 0.49 17.22 4.87
CA LYS A 83 0.42 18.29 3.85
C LYS A 83 1.45 18.16 2.73
N ASP A 84 2.49 17.34 2.94
CA ASP A 84 3.51 17.01 1.95
C ASP A 84 3.11 15.83 1.05
N GLY A 85 1.89 15.31 1.19
CA GLY A 85 1.40 14.15 0.43
C GLY A 85 1.96 12.81 0.91
N ALA A 86 2.83 12.79 1.91
CA ALA A 86 3.32 11.56 2.53
C ALA A 86 2.34 11.06 3.58
N MET A 87 2.37 9.74 3.83
CA MET A 87 1.58 9.10 4.86
C MET A 87 2.42 8.94 6.12
N TYR A 88 1.86 9.34 7.26
CA TYR A 88 2.50 9.23 8.57
C TYR A 88 1.74 8.24 9.42
N ALA A 89 2.39 7.11 9.72
CA ALA A 89 1.82 6.05 10.51
C ALA A 89 2.08 6.25 12.00
N ILE A 90 0.99 6.20 12.79
CA ILE A 90 1.01 6.51 14.21
C ILE A 90 1.40 5.24 14.98
N PRO A 91 2.48 5.27 15.79
CA PRO A 91 2.91 4.11 16.57
C PRO A 91 1.82 3.69 17.56
N GLU A 92 1.55 2.39 17.62
CA GLU A 92 0.73 1.79 18.67
C GLU A 92 1.65 1.12 19.70
N GLY A 93 2.32 0.04 19.29
CA GLY A 93 3.41 -0.56 20.04
C GLY A 93 4.79 -0.27 19.45
N GLY A 94 4.88 0.29 18.24
CA GLY A 94 6.15 0.72 17.65
C GLY A 94 6.79 1.88 18.42
N TYR A 95 8.09 2.12 18.17
CA TYR A 95 8.84 3.21 18.81
C TYR A 95 9.10 4.42 17.90
N ARG A 96 8.72 4.33 16.63
CA ARG A 96 9.06 5.30 15.58
C ARG A 96 7.89 5.53 14.65
N ILE A 97 7.78 6.77 14.18
CA ILE A 97 6.80 7.14 13.15
C ILE A 97 7.25 6.50 11.84
N LEU A 98 6.35 5.85 11.13
CA LEU A 98 6.62 5.36 9.78
C LEU A 98 6.15 6.42 8.79
N LYS A 99 7.06 6.97 8.00
CA LYS A 99 6.73 7.85 6.88
C LYS A 99 6.78 7.03 5.58
N VAL A 100 5.70 7.08 4.81
CA VAL A 100 5.60 6.47 3.48
C VAL A 100 5.35 7.58 2.46
N THR A 101 6.30 7.81 1.57
CA THR A 101 6.17 8.78 0.48
C THR A 101 5.81 8.02 -0.80
N PRO A 102 4.64 8.27 -1.41
CA PRO A 102 4.24 7.63 -2.67
C PRO A 102 5.23 7.90 -3.80
N ALA A 103 5.20 7.03 -4.81
CA ALA A 103 5.84 7.32 -6.08
C ALA A 103 5.17 8.55 -6.72
N PRO A 104 5.92 9.41 -7.43
CA PRO A 104 5.31 10.48 -8.21
C PRO A 104 4.35 9.89 -9.26
N SER A 105 3.29 10.62 -9.60
CA SER A 105 2.47 10.28 -10.76
C SER A 105 3.37 10.14 -11.98
N SER A 106 3.30 9.03 -12.71
CA SER A 106 4.02 8.87 -13.96
C SER A 106 3.52 9.90 -14.98
N SER A 107 4.13 11.08 -15.01
CA SER A 107 4.02 12.01 -16.11
C SER A 107 4.67 11.35 -17.33
N SER A 108 3.98 11.35 -18.46
CA SER A 108 4.25 10.57 -19.68
C SER A 108 5.55 10.92 -20.44
N SER A 109 6.69 11.09 -19.77
CA SER A 109 7.96 11.41 -20.41
C SER A 109 9.15 10.85 -19.64
N GLY A 110 9.73 9.79 -20.19
CA GLY A 110 11.10 9.33 -19.88
C GLY A 110 11.16 8.16 -18.90
N GLU A 111 11.71 7.04 -19.39
CA GLU A 111 12.17 5.83 -18.67
C GLU A 111 11.24 5.34 -17.55
N GLU A 112 10.46 4.29 -17.86
CA GLU A 112 9.64 3.55 -16.88
C GLU A 112 10.54 2.80 -15.88
N GLU A 113 11.12 3.51 -14.92
CA GLU A 113 11.52 2.87 -13.66
C GLU A 113 10.24 2.36 -12.99
N ASP A 114 10.25 1.09 -12.57
CA ASP A 114 9.09 0.47 -11.92
C ASP A 114 8.66 1.33 -10.72
N ALA A 115 7.39 1.73 -10.68
CA ALA A 115 6.85 2.64 -9.66
C ALA A 115 7.06 2.14 -8.22
N GLU A 116 7.42 0.88 -8.04
CA GLU A 116 7.78 0.23 -6.77
C GLU A 116 9.04 0.86 -6.16
N ASP A 117 10.05 1.12 -6.98
CA ASP A 117 11.38 1.57 -6.54
C ASP A 117 11.40 3.05 -6.13
N GLN A 118 10.35 3.79 -6.48
CA GLN A 118 10.22 5.21 -6.18
C GLN A 118 9.47 5.49 -4.86
N VAL A 119 8.81 4.49 -4.27
CA VAL A 119 8.17 4.63 -2.95
C VAL A 119 9.23 4.66 -1.86
N LYS A 120 9.23 5.71 -1.04
CA LYS A 120 10.18 5.85 0.07
C LYS A 120 9.53 5.48 1.39
N ILE A 121 10.19 4.63 2.17
CA ILE A 121 9.72 4.17 3.48
C ILE A 121 10.79 4.52 4.51
N GLU A 122 10.44 5.36 5.49
CA GLU A 122 11.38 5.92 6.45
C GLU A 122 10.86 5.76 7.89
N MET A 123 11.75 5.39 8.81
CA MET A 123 11.48 5.24 10.24
C MET A 123 12.04 6.45 10.99
N LEU A 124 11.20 7.43 11.27
CA LEU A 124 11.55 8.69 11.93
C LEU A 124 11.69 8.52 13.45
#